data_AF-A0A947BIC3-F1
#
_entry.id   AF-A0A947BIC3-F1
#
_cell.length_a   1.000
_cell.length_b   1.000
_cell.length_c   1.000
_cell.angle_alpha   90.00
_cell.angle_beta   90.00
_cell.angle_gamma   90.00
#
_symmetry.space_group_name_H-M   'P 1'
#
loop_
_entity.id
_entity.type
_entity.pdbx_description
1 polymer ?
#
loop_
_entity_poly.entity_id
_entity_poly.type
_entity_poly.pdbx_seq_one_letter_code
_entity_poly.pdbx_strand_id
1 'polypeptide(L)'
;MIKQRTLKNVIRAMGVGLHTGKKVYLTLRPAPIDSGIRFRRIDLATPVEILARPEKVGDTNLSTTLVENGVRISTVEHLLSAIAGLGIDNAFIDLSAEEVPIMDGSSGPFVFLIQSAGIVEQNQAKKFIKIKKPIRIEEGDKWVEFKPFNGFKVSFEIDFDHPLFTKQKQNCHINFSTTSFVKEVSRARTFGFQKDIEFLRANNLALGGSQDNAIVLDDYRVLNEDGLRYDNEFVKHKILDSIGDLYLLGHSLIGAFSGYKSGHALNNRLLLTLLEDTDAWEEVTFEDAATAPISYAQPVEATV
;
A
#
# COMPACT_ATOMS: atom_id res chain seq x y z
N MET A 1 8.26 -9.85 23.68
CA MET A 1 7.33 -10.06 22.55
C MET A 1 7.49 -8.96 21.52
N ILE A 2 7.24 -9.24 20.24
CA ILE A 2 6.98 -8.19 19.24
C ILE A 2 5.60 -7.61 19.54
N LYS A 3 5.54 -6.30 19.71
CA LYS A 3 4.34 -5.58 20.13
C LYS A 3 3.60 -4.93 18.96
N GLN A 4 2.28 -4.81 19.10
CA GLN A 4 1.48 -3.99 18.19
C GLN A 4 1.95 -2.53 18.24
N ARG A 5 1.81 -1.82 17.13
CA ARG A 5 2.19 -0.41 17.01
C ARG A 5 1.01 0.47 16.63
N THR A 6 0.99 1.65 17.21
CA THR A 6 0.11 2.76 16.79
C THR A 6 0.92 4.06 16.70
N LEU A 7 0.27 5.14 16.29
CA LEU A 7 0.89 6.47 16.25
C LEU A 7 1.09 7.01 17.67
N LYS A 8 2.17 7.74 17.91
CA LYS A 8 2.41 8.43 19.19
C LYS A 8 1.58 9.72 19.27
N ASN A 9 1.50 10.46 18.18
CA ASN A 9 0.76 11.72 18.08
C ASN A 9 -0.22 11.71 16.90
N VAL A 10 -1.21 12.60 16.95
CA VAL A 10 -2.05 12.90 15.78
C VAL A 10 -1.25 13.73 14.78
N ILE A 11 -1.30 13.37 13.51
CA ILE A 11 -0.72 14.17 12.43
C ILE A 11 -1.73 14.44 11.33
N ARG A 12 -1.59 15.58 10.67
CA ARG A 12 -2.50 16.06 9.63
C ARG A 12 -1.74 16.37 8.36
N ALA A 13 -2.39 16.12 7.23
CA ALA A 13 -1.92 16.53 5.92
C ALA A 13 -3.10 17.02 5.09
N MET A 14 -2.78 17.73 4.03
CA MET A 14 -3.73 18.23 3.06
C MET A 14 -3.19 17.93 1.67
N GLY A 15 -4.06 17.49 0.77
CA GLY A 15 -3.70 17.23 -0.60
C GLY A 15 -4.92 17.20 -1.50
N VAL A 16 -4.77 16.57 -2.65
CA VAL A 16 -5.85 16.34 -3.62
C VAL A 16 -5.95 14.86 -3.91
N GLY A 17 -7.16 14.35 -4.15
CA GLY A 17 -7.34 13.01 -4.72
C GLY A 17 -6.80 12.95 -6.15
N LEU A 18 -6.15 11.86 -6.54
CA LEU A 18 -5.64 11.64 -7.89
C LEU A 18 -6.78 11.61 -8.90
N HIS A 19 -7.81 10.80 -8.63
CA HIS A 19 -8.88 10.55 -9.57
C HIS A 19 -9.97 11.61 -9.49
N THR A 20 -10.40 11.95 -8.29
CA THR A 20 -11.49 12.91 -8.05
C THR A 20 -11.06 14.37 -8.23
N GLY A 21 -9.76 14.67 -8.08
CA GLY A 21 -9.24 16.04 -8.06
C GLY A 21 -9.72 16.86 -6.87
N LYS A 22 -10.46 16.26 -5.92
CA LYS A 22 -11.02 16.97 -4.77
C LYS A 22 -9.94 17.22 -3.73
N LYS A 23 -9.96 18.42 -3.14
CA LYS A 23 -9.16 18.74 -1.97
C LYS A 23 -9.59 17.87 -0.79
N VAL A 24 -8.63 17.26 -0.10
CA VAL A 24 -8.88 16.39 1.05
C VAL A 24 -7.95 16.73 2.21
N TYR A 25 -8.51 16.76 3.41
CA TYR A 25 -7.77 16.79 4.66
C TYR A 25 -7.68 15.36 5.20
N LEU A 26 -6.45 14.91 5.43
CA LEU A 26 -6.11 13.62 6.03
C LEU A 26 -5.69 13.85 7.48
N THR A 27 -6.27 13.11 8.43
CA THR A 27 -5.79 13.06 9.82
C THR A 27 -5.50 11.61 10.21
N LEU A 28 -4.25 11.32 10.57
CA LEU A 28 -3.85 10.03 11.11
C LEU A 28 -3.84 10.12 12.63
N ARG A 29 -4.50 9.17 13.31
CA ARG A 29 -4.63 9.16 14.77
C ARG A 29 -4.22 7.83 15.38
N PRO A 30 -3.71 7.85 16.62
CA PRO A 30 -3.55 6.64 17.41
C PRO A 30 -4.89 5.90 17.54
N ALA A 31 -4.85 4.58 17.62
CA ALA A 31 -6.02 3.75 17.85
C ALA A 31 -5.73 2.65 18.89
N PRO A 32 -6.77 2.14 19.59
CA PRO A 32 -6.59 1.10 20.60
C PRO A 32 -6.01 -0.20 20.04
N ILE A 33 -5.55 -1.06 20.95
CA ILE A 33 -5.13 -2.43 20.64
C ILE A 33 -6.24 -3.15 19.85
N ASP A 34 -5.83 -3.97 18.88
CA ASP A 34 -6.70 -4.77 18.02
C ASP A 34 -7.76 -3.97 17.23
N SER A 35 -7.61 -2.64 17.11
CA SER A 35 -8.52 -1.84 16.28
C SER A 35 -8.32 -2.13 14.81
N GLY A 36 -7.10 -2.47 14.39
CA GLY A 36 -6.69 -2.49 12.99
C GLY A 36 -6.64 -1.08 12.38
N ILE A 37 -6.57 -1.02 11.06
CA ILE A 37 -6.58 0.21 10.28
C ILE A 37 -8.00 0.56 9.86
N ARG A 38 -8.51 1.70 10.34
CA ARG A 38 -9.90 2.12 10.14
C ARG A 38 -9.95 3.47 9.44
N PHE A 39 -10.50 3.48 8.23
CA PHE A 39 -10.75 4.73 7.50
C PHE A 39 -12.10 5.31 7.90
N ARG A 40 -12.19 6.64 8.01
CA ARG A 40 -13.37 7.36 8.47
C ARG A 40 -13.69 8.55 7.58
N ARG A 41 -14.87 8.55 6.97
CA ARG A 41 -15.41 9.69 6.23
C ARG A 41 -16.06 10.66 7.19
N ILE A 42 -15.33 11.71 7.59
CA ILE A 42 -15.76 12.67 8.62
C ILE A 42 -16.52 13.88 8.04
N ASP A 43 -16.57 13.99 6.71
CA ASP A 43 -17.34 15.01 5.98
C ASP A 43 -18.84 14.68 5.88
N LEU A 44 -19.23 13.44 6.18
CA LEU A 44 -20.63 13.01 6.19
C LEU A 44 -21.35 13.45 7.46
N ALA A 45 -22.67 13.65 7.37
CA ALA A 45 -23.50 14.07 8.51
C ALA A 45 -23.35 13.13 9.73
N THR A 46 -23.23 11.84 9.46
CA THR A 46 -22.79 10.83 10.42
C THR A 46 -21.49 10.23 9.89
N PRO A 47 -20.37 10.33 10.62
CA PRO A 47 -19.12 9.73 10.17
C PRO A 47 -19.27 8.23 9.92
N VAL A 48 -18.82 7.77 8.76
CA VAL A 48 -18.82 6.35 8.40
C VAL A 48 -17.42 5.80 8.50
N GLU A 49 -17.27 4.70 9.22
CA GLU A 49 -16.01 4.00 9.41
C GLU A 49 -15.99 2.72 8.58
N ILE A 50 -14.86 2.46 7.92
CA ILE A 50 -14.62 1.26 7.12
C ILE A 50 -13.30 0.64 7.60
N LEU A 51 -13.35 -0.61 8.05
CA LEU A 51 -12.15 -1.37 8.40
C LEU A 51 -11.43 -1.80 7.11
N ALA A 52 -10.13 -1.54 7.01
CA ALA A 52 -9.33 -1.93 5.85
C ALA A 52 -9.16 -3.46 5.81
N ARG A 53 -10.05 -4.14 5.09
CA ARG A 53 -10.09 -5.60 4.92
C ARG A 53 -10.43 -5.98 3.47
N PRO A 54 -10.05 -7.18 3.00
CA PRO A 54 -10.25 -7.57 1.60
C PRO A 54 -11.74 -7.65 1.23
N GLU A 55 -12.60 -8.04 2.17
CA GLU A 55 -14.05 -8.13 1.96
C GLU A 55 -14.72 -6.75 1.84
N LYS A 56 -14.01 -5.68 2.21
CA LYS A 56 -14.48 -4.30 2.06
C LYS A 56 -14.00 -3.66 0.76
N VAL A 57 -13.19 -4.34 -0.05
CA VAL A 57 -12.80 -3.82 -1.37
C VAL A 57 -13.97 -3.96 -2.34
N GLY A 58 -14.53 -2.83 -2.77
CA GLY A 58 -15.70 -2.77 -3.65
C GLY A 58 -15.40 -2.34 -5.09
N ASP A 59 -14.23 -1.74 -5.33
CA ASP A 59 -13.75 -1.36 -6.67
C ASP A 59 -12.22 -1.45 -6.71
N THR A 60 -11.69 -1.87 -7.85
CA THR A 60 -10.26 -2.07 -8.12
C THR A 60 -9.80 -1.43 -9.43
N ASN A 61 -10.66 -0.61 -10.05
CA ASN A 61 -10.33 0.10 -11.28
C ASN A 61 -9.36 1.25 -10.98
N LEU A 62 -8.13 1.13 -11.46
CA LEU A 62 -7.01 2.08 -11.31
C LEU A 62 -6.52 2.36 -9.88
N SER A 63 -7.24 1.91 -8.86
CA SER A 63 -6.89 2.04 -7.45
C SER A 63 -7.66 1.01 -6.62
N THR A 64 -7.27 0.79 -5.37
CA THR A 64 -8.03 -0.01 -4.41
C THR A 64 -9.04 0.89 -3.68
N THR A 65 -10.32 0.55 -3.75
CA THR A 65 -11.40 1.32 -3.12
C THR A 65 -12.16 0.47 -2.11
N LEU A 66 -12.22 0.97 -0.87
CA LEU A 66 -13.05 0.41 0.19
C LEU A 66 -14.48 0.92 0.08
N VAL A 67 -15.46 0.03 0.26
CA VAL A 67 -16.89 0.33 0.18
C VAL A 67 -17.64 -0.32 1.34
N GLU A 68 -18.47 0.46 2.02
CA GLU A 68 -19.36 -0.01 3.07
C GLU A 68 -20.63 0.84 3.10
N ASN A 69 -21.80 0.20 3.05
CA ASN A 69 -23.11 0.86 3.10
C ASN A 69 -23.26 2.02 2.08
N GLY A 70 -22.68 1.86 0.87
CA GLY A 70 -22.70 2.86 -0.19
C GLY A 70 -21.70 4.00 -0.03
N VAL A 71 -20.97 4.08 1.10
CA VAL A 71 -19.85 5.01 1.29
C VAL A 71 -18.58 4.39 0.74
N ARG A 72 -17.76 5.22 0.08
CA ARG A 72 -16.51 4.81 -0.54
C ARG A 72 -15.32 5.64 -0.08
N ILE A 73 -14.17 4.98 -0.06
CA ILE A 73 -12.85 5.53 0.22
C ILE A 73 -11.86 4.94 -0.78
N SER A 74 -11.44 5.74 -1.75
CA SER A 74 -10.60 5.32 -2.87
C SER A 74 -9.13 5.61 -2.64
N THR A 75 -8.28 4.88 -3.37
CA THR A 75 -6.82 5.08 -3.45
C THR A 75 -6.12 4.85 -2.10
N VAL A 76 -6.48 3.76 -1.41
CA VAL A 76 -5.94 3.45 -0.08
C VAL A 76 -4.54 2.84 -0.11
N GLU A 77 -4.12 2.29 -1.25
CA GLU A 77 -2.95 1.45 -1.44
C GLU A 77 -1.63 2.13 -1.03
N HIS A 78 -1.38 3.38 -1.41
CA HIS A 78 -0.11 4.04 -1.08
C HIS A 78 0.03 4.33 0.42
N LEU A 79 -1.07 4.71 1.08
CA LEU A 79 -1.09 4.95 2.52
C LEU A 79 -0.97 3.64 3.29
N LEU A 80 -1.69 2.60 2.86
CA LEU A 80 -1.56 1.26 3.44
C LEU A 80 -0.15 0.70 3.26
N SER A 81 0.51 0.98 2.14
CA SER A 81 1.89 0.56 1.90
C SER A 81 2.86 1.22 2.88
N ALA A 82 2.67 2.52 3.19
CA ALA A 82 3.45 3.21 4.23
C ALA A 82 3.20 2.63 5.63
N ILE A 83 1.94 2.35 5.96
CA ILE A 83 1.51 1.74 7.23
C ILE A 83 2.14 0.34 7.39
N ALA A 84 2.08 -0.48 6.35
CA ALA A 84 2.67 -1.82 6.31
C ALA A 84 4.20 -1.76 6.46
N GLY A 85 4.85 -0.89 5.69
CA GLY A 85 6.31 -0.72 5.69
C GLY A 85 6.87 -0.21 7.02
N LEU A 86 6.06 0.51 7.81
CA LEU A 86 6.41 0.98 9.16
C LEU A 86 5.88 0.08 10.29
N GLY A 87 5.10 -0.95 9.94
CA GLY A 87 4.56 -1.94 10.87
C GLY A 87 3.48 -1.41 11.81
N ILE A 88 2.68 -0.40 11.37
CA ILE A 88 1.58 0.16 12.16
C ILE A 88 0.39 -0.79 12.14
N ASP A 89 -0.04 -1.28 13.30
CA ASP A 89 -1.17 -2.21 13.45
C ASP A 89 -2.50 -1.48 13.59
N ASN A 90 -2.49 -0.39 14.37
CA ASN A 90 -3.71 0.27 14.83
C ASN A 90 -3.66 1.75 14.47
N ALA A 91 -4.62 2.23 13.66
CA ALA A 91 -4.76 3.65 13.37
C ALA A 91 -6.19 4.00 12.94
N PHE A 92 -6.66 5.18 13.32
CA PHE A 92 -7.80 5.81 12.68
C PHE A 92 -7.31 6.79 11.61
N ILE A 93 -7.93 6.74 10.43
CA ILE A 93 -7.58 7.55 9.26
C ILE A 93 -8.81 8.38 8.89
N ASP A 94 -8.84 9.65 9.28
CA ASP A 94 -9.93 10.56 8.93
C ASP A 94 -9.69 11.19 7.57
N LEU A 95 -10.73 11.22 6.74
CA LEU A 95 -10.75 11.87 5.45
C LEU A 95 -11.95 12.82 5.37
N SER A 96 -11.70 14.02 4.88
CA SER A 96 -12.75 15.00 4.59
C SER A 96 -13.35 14.86 3.18
N ALA A 97 -13.00 13.79 2.45
CA ALA A 97 -13.47 13.50 1.10
C ALA A 97 -13.35 12.00 0.81
N GLU A 98 -13.88 11.56 -0.33
CA GLU A 98 -13.96 10.14 -0.73
C GLU A 98 -12.65 9.49 -1.23
N GLU A 99 -11.54 10.22 -1.28
CA GLU A 99 -10.27 9.72 -1.80
C GLU A 99 -9.11 10.16 -0.91
N VAL A 100 -8.16 9.26 -0.67
CA VAL A 100 -6.91 9.57 0.03
C VAL A 100 -6.09 10.56 -0.81
N PRO A 101 -5.42 11.57 -0.22
CA PRO A 101 -4.61 12.51 -1.00
C PRO A 101 -3.47 11.77 -1.71
N ILE A 102 -3.23 12.05 -2.99
CA ILE A 102 -2.17 11.39 -3.76
C ILE A 102 -0.76 11.79 -3.35
N MET A 103 -0.63 12.94 -2.68
CA MET A 103 0.64 13.54 -2.28
C MET A 103 1.56 13.73 -3.50
N ASP A 104 2.72 13.09 -3.52
CA ASP A 104 3.68 13.13 -4.63
C ASP A 104 3.59 11.90 -5.55
N GLY A 105 2.53 11.08 -5.40
CA GLY A 105 2.35 9.84 -6.13
C GLY A 105 3.02 8.62 -5.51
N SER A 106 3.72 8.77 -4.38
CA SER A 106 4.41 7.69 -3.67
C SER A 106 3.95 7.56 -2.21
N SER A 107 4.49 6.58 -1.50
CA SER A 107 4.31 6.42 -0.04
C SER A 107 5.25 7.30 0.79
N GLY A 108 6.25 7.94 0.17
CA GLY A 108 7.29 8.70 0.86
C GLY A 108 6.75 9.79 1.79
N PRO A 109 5.82 10.66 1.33
CA PRO A 109 5.19 11.65 2.18
C PRO A 109 4.44 11.04 3.38
N PHE A 110 3.76 9.91 3.20
CA PHE A 110 3.09 9.22 4.31
C PHE A 110 4.07 8.61 5.31
N VAL A 111 5.16 8.01 4.82
CA VAL A 111 6.24 7.52 5.68
C VAL A 111 6.81 8.64 6.53
N PHE A 112 7.10 9.80 5.91
CA PHE A 112 7.59 10.98 6.61
C PHE A 112 6.61 11.46 7.69
N LEU A 113 5.31 11.56 7.35
CA LEU A 113 4.28 11.96 8.30
C LEU A 113 4.18 11.00 9.49
N ILE A 114 4.13 9.69 9.25
CA ILE A 114 4.02 8.67 10.31
C ILE A 114 5.25 8.70 11.21
N GLN A 115 6.46 8.80 10.64
CA GLN A 115 7.69 8.91 11.42
C GLN A 115 7.74 10.21 12.24
N SER A 116 7.30 11.33 11.66
CA SER A 116 7.22 12.62 12.35
C SER A 116 6.21 12.62 13.49
N ALA A 117 5.09 11.91 13.33
CA ALA A 117 4.11 11.70 14.40
C ALA A 117 4.67 10.85 15.55
N GLY A 118 5.70 10.04 15.27
CA GLY A 118 6.25 9.03 16.16
C GLY A 118 5.39 7.77 16.19
N ILE A 119 6.02 6.66 16.55
CA ILE A 119 5.38 5.34 16.67
C ILE A 119 5.51 4.90 18.12
N VAL A 120 4.45 4.34 18.68
CA VAL A 120 4.44 3.79 20.04
C VAL A 120 3.99 2.33 20.02
N GLU A 121 4.66 1.51 20.82
CA GLU A 121 4.30 0.12 21.03
C GLU A 121 3.17 0.01 22.06
N GLN A 122 2.20 -0.85 21.78
CA GLN A 122 1.09 -1.16 22.67
C GLN A 122 1.37 -2.49 23.36
N ASN A 123 0.91 -2.67 24.60
CA ASN A 123 1.18 -3.89 25.37
C ASN A 123 0.32 -5.09 24.93
N GLN A 124 0.39 -5.43 23.65
CA GLN A 124 -0.28 -6.57 23.00
C GLN A 124 0.68 -7.16 21.97
N ALA A 125 0.70 -8.49 21.85
CA ALA A 125 1.50 -9.16 20.84
C ALA A 125 1.04 -8.80 19.42
N LYS A 126 1.99 -8.45 18.55
CA LYS A 126 1.73 -8.26 17.12
C LYS A 126 1.44 -9.61 16.47
N LYS A 127 0.35 -9.66 15.72
CA LYS A 127 -0.09 -10.81 14.94
C LYS A 127 0.46 -10.73 13.52
N PHE A 128 0.88 -11.86 12.99
CA PHE A 128 1.37 -12.02 11.62
C PHE A 128 0.59 -13.13 10.93
N ILE A 129 0.37 -12.99 9.63
CA ILE A 129 -0.16 -14.07 8.79
C ILE A 129 1.02 -14.79 8.15
N LYS A 130 1.21 -16.05 8.50
CA LYS A 130 2.29 -16.88 7.97
C LYS A 130 1.78 -17.84 6.91
N ILE A 131 2.35 -17.76 5.71
CA ILE A 131 2.00 -18.64 4.58
C ILE A 131 2.60 -20.04 4.81
N LYS A 132 1.75 -21.07 4.75
CA LYS A 132 2.09 -22.48 4.96
C LYS A 132 2.15 -23.27 3.67
N LYS A 133 1.36 -22.88 2.66
CA LYS A 133 1.29 -23.55 1.36
C LYS A 133 1.26 -22.53 0.22
N PRO A 134 1.75 -22.88 -0.98
CA PRO A 134 1.61 -22.01 -2.13
C PRO A 134 0.14 -21.81 -2.51
N ILE A 135 -0.25 -20.57 -2.84
CA ILE A 135 -1.55 -20.24 -3.43
C ILE A 135 -1.27 -19.42 -4.67
N ARG A 136 -1.87 -19.78 -5.81
CA ARG A 136 -1.69 -19.10 -7.08
C ARG A 136 -3.03 -18.86 -7.75
N ILE A 137 -3.21 -17.66 -8.29
CA ILE A 137 -4.36 -17.28 -9.11
C ILE A 137 -3.85 -16.76 -10.44
N GLU A 138 -4.53 -17.16 -11.52
CA GLU A 138 -4.24 -16.74 -12.88
C GLU A 138 -5.49 -16.15 -13.54
N GLU A 139 -5.28 -15.15 -14.40
CA GLU A 139 -6.32 -14.56 -15.23
C GLU A 139 -5.72 -14.13 -16.57
N GLY A 140 -5.99 -14.92 -17.63
CA GLY A 140 -5.35 -14.73 -18.92
C GLY A 140 -3.84 -14.94 -18.81
N ASP A 141 -3.06 -13.91 -19.15
CA ASP A 141 -1.60 -13.90 -19.03
C ASP A 141 -1.11 -13.40 -17.66
N LYS A 142 -1.99 -12.91 -16.78
CA LYS A 142 -1.64 -12.34 -15.47
C LYS A 142 -1.65 -13.42 -14.40
N TRP A 143 -0.78 -13.30 -13.41
CA TRP A 143 -0.83 -14.19 -12.24
C TRP A 143 -0.29 -13.53 -10.98
N VAL A 144 -0.73 -14.05 -9.85
CA VAL A 144 -0.22 -13.73 -8.51
C VAL A 144 -0.06 -15.01 -7.70
N GLU A 145 0.92 -15.02 -6.81
CA GLU A 145 1.26 -16.19 -6.02
C GLU A 145 1.77 -15.82 -4.63
N PHE A 146 1.28 -16.52 -3.61
CA PHE A 146 1.94 -16.64 -2.33
C PHE A 146 2.73 -17.93 -2.24
N LYS A 147 3.91 -17.87 -1.60
CA LYS A 147 4.72 -19.03 -1.23
C LYS A 147 5.21 -18.94 0.21
N PRO A 148 5.36 -20.07 0.92
CA PRO A 148 6.02 -20.08 2.22
C PRO A 148 7.43 -19.51 2.11
N PHE A 149 7.75 -18.57 2.98
CA PHE A 149 9.07 -17.95 3.06
C PHE A 149 9.31 -17.45 4.49
N ASN A 150 10.49 -17.70 5.04
CA ASN A 150 10.85 -17.28 6.39
C ASN A 150 11.32 -15.83 6.38
N GLY A 151 10.38 -14.91 6.20
CA GLY A 151 10.59 -13.46 6.09
C GLY A 151 9.46 -12.83 5.29
N PHE A 152 9.67 -11.62 4.77
CA PHE A 152 8.76 -11.00 3.83
C PHE A 152 9.49 -10.63 2.54
N LYS A 153 9.06 -11.22 1.42
CA LYS A 153 9.64 -10.97 0.10
C LYS A 153 8.54 -10.61 -0.89
N VAL A 154 8.78 -9.60 -1.71
CA VAL A 154 7.87 -9.21 -2.79
C VAL A 154 8.64 -9.23 -4.11
N SER A 155 8.08 -9.90 -5.09
CA SER A 155 8.58 -9.97 -6.46
C SER A 155 7.51 -9.46 -7.40
N PHE A 156 7.89 -8.63 -8.36
CA PHE A 156 6.95 -8.14 -9.35
C PHE A 156 7.60 -8.07 -10.72
N GLU A 157 6.84 -8.48 -11.72
CA GLU A 157 7.21 -8.35 -13.12
C GLU A 157 6.08 -7.65 -13.89
N ILE A 158 6.44 -6.58 -14.59
CA ILE A 158 5.58 -5.87 -15.54
C ILE A 158 5.96 -6.29 -16.97
N ASP A 159 5.07 -6.06 -17.92
CA ASP A 159 5.32 -6.36 -19.33
C ASP A 159 4.59 -5.33 -20.19
N PHE A 160 5.17 -4.14 -20.29
CA PHE A 160 4.71 -3.04 -21.12
C PHE A 160 5.46 -3.03 -22.44
N ASP A 161 4.70 -3.05 -23.53
CA ASP A 161 5.22 -2.83 -24.88
C ASP A 161 5.48 -1.33 -25.10
N HIS A 162 6.60 -0.85 -24.56
CA HIS A 162 6.99 0.56 -24.62
C HIS A 162 8.53 0.72 -24.56
N PRO A 163 9.15 1.62 -25.35
CA PRO A 163 10.62 1.69 -25.50
C PRO A 163 11.41 1.86 -24.19
N LEU A 164 10.83 2.52 -23.19
CA LEU A 164 11.47 2.73 -21.88
C LEU A 164 11.48 1.48 -20.98
N PHE A 165 10.70 0.46 -21.29
CA PHE A 165 10.52 -0.73 -20.46
C PHE A 165 11.42 -1.87 -20.94
N THR A 166 12.72 -1.77 -20.67
CA THR A 166 13.66 -2.87 -20.95
C THR A 166 13.41 -4.05 -20.02
N LYS A 167 13.61 -5.30 -20.48
CA LYS A 167 13.35 -6.52 -19.68
C LYS A 167 13.92 -6.47 -18.25
N GLN A 168 15.13 -5.93 -18.08
CA GLN A 168 15.78 -5.81 -16.77
C GLN A 168 15.08 -4.83 -15.83
N LYS A 169 14.48 -3.75 -16.36
CA LYS A 169 13.76 -2.74 -15.60
C LYS A 169 12.33 -3.15 -15.27
N GLN A 170 11.86 -4.23 -15.90
CA GLN A 170 10.50 -4.74 -15.77
C GLN A 170 10.36 -5.81 -14.68
N ASN A 171 11.45 -6.30 -14.12
CA ASN A 171 11.43 -7.28 -13.02
C ASN A 171 12.13 -6.69 -11.78
N CYS A 172 11.52 -6.84 -10.62
CA CYS A 172 12.13 -6.47 -9.35
C CYS A 172 11.80 -7.48 -8.25
N HIS A 173 12.80 -7.80 -7.42
CA HIS A 173 12.68 -8.67 -6.25
C HIS A 173 13.24 -7.96 -5.03
N ILE A 174 12.44 -7.84 -3.96
CA ILE A 174 12.86 -7.19 -2.72
C ILE A 174 12.61 -8.13 -1.55
N ASN A 175 13.67 -8.41 -0.80
CA ASN A 175 13.60 -9.12 0.48
C ASN A 175 13.70 -8.11 1.63
N PHE A 176 12.60 -7.91 2.36
CA PHE A 176 12.52 -6.92 3.43
C PHE A 176 13.26 -7.35 4.71
N SER A 177 13.80 -8.57 4.77
CA SER A 177 14.71 -8.94 5.86
C SER A 177 16.10 -8.28 5.73
N THR A 178 16.48 -7.86 4.52
CA THR A 178 17.79 -7.24 4.23
C THR A 178 17.68 -5.84 3.63
N THR A 179 16.49 -5.46 3.17
CA THR A 179 16.29 -4.25 2.39
C THR A 179 15.29 -3.31 3.06
N SER A 180 15.64 -2.02 3.15
CA SER A 180 14.78 -1.01 3.75
C SER A 180 13.66 -0.60 2.81
N PHE A 181 12.40 -0.83 3.21
CA PHE A 181 11.22 -0.30 2.50
C PHE A 181 11.31 1.21 2.29
N VAL A 182 11.69 1.96 3.34
CA VAL A 182 11.77 3.42 3.30
C VAL A 182 12.74 3.89 2.21
N LYS A 183 13.92 3.28 2.10
CA LYS A 183 14.94 3.70 1.12
C LYS A 183 14.65 3.19 -0.29
N GLU A 184 14.21 1.93 -0.42
CA GLU A 184 14.17 1.26 -1.71
C GLU A 184 12.81 1.30 -2.41
N VAL A 185 11.71 1.49 -1.69
CA VAL A 185 10.36 1.35 -2.24
C VAL A 185 9.54 2.61 -2.04
N SER A 186 9.56 3.20 -0.83
CA SER A 186 8.56 4.20 -0.44
C SER A 186 8.47 5.41 -1.37
N ARG A 187 9.55 5.79 -2.06
CA ARG A 187 9.60 6.97 -2.93
C ARG A 187 9.21 6.68 -4.38
N ALA A 188 8.91 5.43 -4.75
CA ALA A 188 8.55 5.08 -6.12
C ALA A 188 7.16 5.61 -6.46
N ARG A 189 7.08 6.51 -7.44
CA ARG A 189 5.83 7.20 -7.80
C ARG A 189 4.96 6.40 -8.75
N THR A 190 3.66 6.66 -8.67
CA THR A 190 2.68 6.22 -9.64
C THR A 190 2.96 6.79 -11.02
N PHE A 191 2.42 6.16 -12.06
CA PHE A 191 2.71 6.52 -13.44
C PHE A 191 1.52 6.30 -14.35
N GLY A 192 1.47 7.06 -15.45
CA GLY A 192 0.46 6.94 -16.48
C GLY A 192 0.95 7.44 -17.83
N PHE A 193 0.27 7.05 -18.91
CA PHE A 193 0.61 7.48 -20.26
C PHE A 193 -0.17 8.74 -20.63
N GLN A 194 0.50 9.70 -21.26
CA GLN A 194 -0.08 10.97 -21.71
C GLN A 194 -1.30 10.75 -22.61
N LYS A 195 -1.24 9.76 -23.51
CA LYS A 195 -2.34 9.41 -24.43
C LYS A 195 -3.62 8.97 -23.72
N ASP A 196 -3.52 8.43 -22.50
CA ASP A 196 -4.67 7.95 -21.74
C ASP A 196 -5.32 9.07 -20.92
N ILE A 197 -4.63 10.18 -20.66
CA ILE A 197 -5.08 11.24 -19.74
C ILE A 197 -6.41 11.85 -20.19
N GLU A 198 -6.58 12.15 -21.48
CA GLU A 198 -7.83 12.74 -21.99
C GLU A 198 -9.02 11.80 -21.80
N PHE A 199 -8.83 10.52 -22.11
CA PHE A 199 -9.84 9.49 -21.90
C PHE A 199 -10.19 9.33 -20.42
N LEU A 200 -9.18 9.27 -19.55
CA LEU A 200 -9.38 9.17 -18.11
C LEU A 200 -10.17 10.36 -17.58
N ARG A 201 -9.79 11.59 -17.95
CA ARG A 201 -10.48 12.81 -17.50
C ARG A 201 -11.91 12.89 -18.01
N ALA A 202 -12.17 12.46 -19.25
CA ALA A 202 -13.53 12.37 -19.80
C ALA A 202 -14.43 11.39 -19.01
N ASN A 203 -13.83 10.45 -18.28
CA ASN A 203 -14.51 9.47 -17.43
C ASN A 203 -14.39 9.78 -15.92
N ASN A 204 -14.10 11.03 -15.54
CA ASN A 204 -13.94 11.48 -14.15
C ASN A 204 -12.80 10.76 -13.39
N LEU A 205 -11.74 10.38 -14.10
CA LEU A 205 -10.53 9.78 -13.55
C LEU A 205 -9.33 10.69 -13.80
N ALA A 206 -8.29 10.57 -12.97
CA ALA A 206 -7.05 11.36 -13.04
C ALA A 206 -7.27 12.90 -13.09
N LEU A 207 -8.36 13.41 -12.49
CA LEU A 207 -8.68 14.85 -12.49
C LEU A 207 -7.68 15.67 -11.65
N GLY A 208 -7.09 15.07 -10.62
CA GLY A 208 -6.02 15.65 -9.80
C GLY A 208 -4.61 15.27 -10.26
N GLY A 209 -4.49 14.49 -11.35
CA GLY A 209 -3.21 14.02 -11.88
C GLY A 209 -2.40 15.13 -12.54
N SER A 210 -1.11 15.20 -12.16
CA SER A 210 -0.12 16.14 -12.69
C SER A 210 1.29 15.54 -12.63
N GLN A 211 2.28 16.22 -13.21
CA GLN A 211 3.68 15.78 -13.11
C GLN A 211 4.25 15.88 -11.67
N ASP A 212 3.59 16.63 -10.79
CA ASP A 212 3.97 16.76 -9.37
C ASP A 212 3.64 15.50 -8.57
N ASN A 213 2.66 14.71 -9.04
CA ASN A 213 2.12 13.56 -8.32
C ASN A 213 2.03 12.27 -9.14
N ALA A 214 2.54 12.26 -10.37
CA ALA A 214 2.67 11.08 -11.20
C ALA A 214 3.84 11.23 -12.18
N ILE A 215 4.43 10.09 -12.55
CA ILE A 215 5.33 10.02 -13.69
C ILE A 215 4.46 9.95 -14.95
N VAL A 216 4.65 10.90 -15.87
CA VAL A 216 3.90 10.93 -17.13
C VAL A 216 4.83 10.50 -18.25
N LEU A 217 4.39 9.50 -19.02
CA LEU A 217 5.11 9.01 -20.19
C LEU A 217 4.41 9.43 -21.48
N ASP A 218 5.16 9.91 -22.47
CA ASP A 218 4.70 9.89 -23.86
C ASP A 218 5.05 8.51 -24.49
N ASP A 219 4.93 8.35 -25.81
CA ASP A 219 5.22 7.07 -26.49
C ASP A 219 6.73 6.71 -26.54
N TYR A 220 7.61 7.60 -26.07
CA TYR A 220 9.06 7.46 -26.21
C TYR A 220 9.87 7.75 -24.93
N ARG A 221 9.39 8.62 -24.04
CA ARG A 221 10.15 9.15 -22.91
C ARG A 221 9.28 9.52 -21.70
N VAL A 222 9.96 9.76 -20.58
CA VAL A 222 9.39 10.39 -19.38
C VAL A 222 9.32 11.90 -19.61
N LEU A 223 8.19 12.50 -19.26
CA LEU A 223 7.94 13.94 -19.42
C LEU A 223 8.36 14.78 -18.21
N ASN A 224 8.44 14.18 -17.03
CA ASN A 224 8.88 14.86 -15.81
C ASN A 224 10.32 15.38 -15.98
N GLU A 225 10.52 16.69 -15.81
CA GLU A 225 11.82 17.35 -16.02
C GLU A 225 12.94 16.78 -15.12
N ASP A 226 12.60 16.47 -13.86
CA ASP A 226 13.53 15.86 -12.89
C ASP A 226 13.78 14.35 -13.13
N GLY A 227 13.11 13.75 -14.11
CA GLY A 227 13.25 12.34 -14.46
C GLY A 227 12.73 11.35 -13.40
N LEU A 228 13.39 10.20 -13.32
CA LEU A 228 13.04 9.10 -12.40
C LEU A 228 13.85 9.16 -11.10
N ARG A 229 13.22 8.75 -9.99
CA ARG A 229 13.88 8.57 -8.68
C ARG A 229 14.68 7.27 -8.61
N TYR A 230 14.29 6.29 -9.41
CA TYR A 230 14.96 4.99 -9.55
C TYR A 230 14.95 4.57 -11.02
N ASP A 231 15.99 3.89 -11.47
CA ASP A 231 16.05 3.38 -12.86
C ASP A 231 14.92 2.40 -13.19
N ASN A 232 14.38 1.72 -12.17
CA ASN A 232 13.27 0.77 -12.23
C ASN A 232 12.06 1.23 -11.40
N GLU A 233 11.80 2.56 -11.36
CA GLU A 233 10.74 3.17 -10.53
C GLU A 233 9.35 2.57 -10.80
N PHE A 234 9.01 2.25 -12.05
CA PHE A 234 7.69 1.70 -12.42
C PHE A 234 7.38 0.36 -11.75
N VAL A 235 8.30 -0.61 -11.81
CA VAL A 235 8.10 -1.91 -11.17
C VAL A 235 8.23 -1.82 -9.64
N LYS A 236 9.09 -0.92 -9.13
CA LYS A 236 9.14 -0.62 -7.69
C LYS A 236 7.83 -0.03 -7.18
N HIS A 237 7.15 0.78 -7.98
CA HIS A 237 5.82 1.28 -7.64
C HIS A 237 4.78 0.15 -7.62
N LYS A 238 4.86 -0.83 -8.54
CA LYS A 238 4.00 -2.03 -8.46
C LYS A 238 4.27 -2.90 -7.23
N ILE A 239 5.51 -2.95 -6.76
CA ILE A 239 5.82 -3.54 -5.45
C ILE A 239 5.17 -2.72 -4.31
N LEU A 240 5.24 -1.39 -4.37
CA LEU A 240 4.60 -0.49 -3.40
C LEU A 240 3.08 -0.72 -3.35
N ASP A 241 2.40 -0.75 -4.50
CA ASP A 241 0.98 -1.05 -4.66
C ASP A 241 0.65 -2.39 -4.00
N SER A 242 1.38 -3.46 -4.37
CA SER A 242 1.19 -4.79 -3.82
C SER A 242 1.34 -4.80 -2.30
N ILE A 243 2.35 -4.14 -1.72
CA ILE A 243 2.50 -4.11 -0.26
C ILE A 243 1.28 -3.44 0.41
N GLY A 244 0.74 -2.39 -0.20
CA GLY A 244 -0.47 -1.72 0.28
C GLY A 244 -1.71 -2.62 0.22
N ASP A 245 -1.95 -3.23 -0.94
CA ASP A 245 -3.06 -4.16 -1.14
C ASP A 245 -2.97 -5.35 -0.18
N LEU A 246 -1.79 -5.97 -0.07
CA LEU A 246 -1.57 -7.12 0.81
C LEU A 246 -1.84 -6.80 2.28
N TYR A 247 -1.65 -5.54 2.70
CA TYR A 247 -1.94 -5.13 4.07
C TYR A 247 -3.43 -5.05 4.40
N LEU A 248 -4.32 -5.17 3.40
CA LEU A 248 -5.74 -5.40 3.64
C LEU A 248 -6.00 -6.69 4.42
N LEU A 249 -5.08 -7.66 4.42
CA LEU A 249 -5.16 -8.80 5.34
C LEU A 249 -5.19 -8.38 6.82
N GLY A 250 -4.88 -7.12 7.14
CA GLY A 250 -4.95 -6.51 8.47
C GLY A 250 -3.79 -6.87 9.39
N HIS A 251 -2.88 -7.73 8.93
CA HIS A 251 -1.69 -8.18 9.65
C HIS A 251 -0.51 -8.28 8.68
N SER A 252 0.70 -8.10 9.23
CA SER A 252 1.93 -8.25 8.46
C SER A 252 2.11 -9.68 7.98
N LEU A 253 2.61 -9.86 6.76
CA LEU A 253 2.78 -11.16 6.12
C LEU A 253 4.17 -11.76 6.40
N ILE A 254 4.23 -13.05 6.73
CA ILE A 254 5.42 -13.90 6.68
C ILE A 254 5.24 -14.86 5.50
N GLY A 255 5.91 -14.57 4.41
CA GLY A 255 5.75 -15.25 3.13
C GLY A 255 6.39 -14.48 1.99
N ALA A 256 6.35 -15.09 0.81
CA ALA A 256 6.78 -14.46 -0.43
C ALA A 256 5.55 -14.22 -1.32
N PHE A 257 5.38 -12.98 -1.77
CA PHE A 257 4.45 -12.62 -2.83
C PHE A 257 5.20 -12.51 -4.16
N SER A 258 4.62 -13.02 -5.24
CA SER A 258 5.08 -12.80 -6.61
C SER A 258 3.90 -12.43 -7.50
N GLY A 259 4.04 -11.37 -8.30
CA GLY A 259 3.04 -10.95 -9.27
C GLY A 259 3.63 -10.73 -10.66
N TYR A 260 2.92 -11.17 -11.69
CA TYR A 260 3.23 -10.90 -13.10
C TYR A 260 2.04 -10.22 -13.75
N LYS A 261 2.26 -9.00 -14.25
CA LYS A 261 1.22 -8.12 -14.83
C LYS A 261 -0.01 -7.96 -13.93
N SER A 262 0.18 -8.13 -12.61
CA SER A 262 -0.89 -8.03 -11.62
C SER A 262 -1.36 -6.58 -11.46
N GLY A 263 -2.54 -6.42 -10.88
CA GLY A 263 -3.06 -5.15 -10.39
C GLY A 263 -3.94 -5.39 -9.17
N HIS A 264 -4.57 -4.33 -8.68
CA HIS A 264 -5.39 -4.35 -7.46
C HIS A 264 -6.46 -5.45 -7.44
N ALA A 265 -7.14 -5.68 -8.58
CA ALA A 265 -8.16 -6.73 -8.71
C ALA A 265 -7.62 -8.13 -8.40
N LEU A 266 -6.50 -8.50 -9.02
CA LEU A 266 -5.91 -9.82 -8.89
C LEU A 266 -5.23 -10.00 -7.52
N ASN A 267 -4.63 -8.92 -6.98
CA ASN A 267 -4.12 -8.88 -5.62
C ASN A 267 -5.25 -9.17 -4.60
N ASN A 268 -6.38 -8.47 -4.69
CA ASN A 268 -7.51 -8.67 -3.75
C ASN A 268 -8.11 -10.08 -3.86
N ARG A 269 -8.24 -10.62 -5.08
CA ARG A 269 -8.67 -12.01 -5.28
C ARG A 269 -7.75 -13.00 -4.58
N LEU A 270 -6.43 -12.79 -4.63
CA LEU A 270 -5.47 -13.63 -3.90
C LEU A 270 -5.69 -13.57 -2.38
N LEU A 271 -6.00 -12.40 -1.84
CA LEU A 271 -6.27 -12.25 -0.41
C LEU A 271 -7.53 -13.01 0.01
N LEU A 272 -8.61 -12.88 -0.76
CA LEU A 272 -9.86 -13.60 -0.49
C LEU A 272 -9.65 -15.11 -0.56
N THR A 273 -8.97 -15.61 -1.59
CA THR A 273 -8.64 -17.05 -1.71
C THR A 273 -7.74 -17.54 -0.58
N LEU A 274 -6.78 -16.74 -0.13
CA LEU A 274 -5.96 -17.08 1.04
C LEU A 274 -6.83 -17.21 2.30
N LEU A 275 -7.74 -16.28 2.54
CA LEU A 275 -8.60 -16.30 3.73
C LEU A 275 -9.60 -17.46 3.71
N GLU A 276 -10.06 -17.88 2.53
CA GLU A 276 -10.91 -19.07 2.35
C GLU A 276 -10.13 -20.38 2.61
N ASP A 277 -8.87 -20.48 2.17
CA ASP A 277 -8.02 -21.64 2.42
C ASP A 277 -7.31 -21.55 3.78
N THR A 278 -8.08 -21.85 4.83
CA THR A 278 -7.58 -21.83 6.22
C THR A 278 -6.41 -22.78 6.51
N ASP A 279 -6.14 -23.77 5.64
CA ASP A 279 -4.98 -24.67 5.78
C ASP A 279 -3.69 -24.07 5.19
N ALA A 280 -3.80 -23.02 4.37
CA ALA A 280 -2.68 -22.40 3.69
C ALA A 280 -2.01 -21.29 4.50
N TRP A 281 -2.57 -20.89 5.65
CA TRP A 281 -1.96 -19.90 6.54
C TRP A 281 -2.22 -20.17 8.02
N GLU A 282 -1.48 -19.48 8.88
CA GLU A 282 -1.71 -19.44 10.32
C GLU A 282 -1.42 -18.05 10.87
N GLU A 283 -2.15 -17.64 11.90
CA GLU A 283 -1.80 -16.47 12.70
C GLU A 283 -0.70 -16.84 13.69
N VAL A 284 0.39 -16.05 13.74
CA VAL A 284 1.50 -16.26 14.68
C VAL A 284 1.86 -14.98 15.41
N THR A 285 2.39 -15.13 16.61
CA THR A 285 3.01 -14.08 17.43
C THR A 285 4.44 -14.51 17.80
N PHE A 286 5.26 -13.56 18.25
CA PHE A 286 6.64 -13.83 18.66
C PHE A 286 6.91 -13.26 20.05
N GLU A 287 7.20 -14.13 21.03
CA GLU A 287 7.57 -13.73 22.40
C GLU A 287 8.99 -13.16 22.46
N ASP A 288 9.88 -13.61 21.60
CA ASP A 288 11.24 -13.07 21.46
C ASP A 288 11.41 -12.48 20.05
N ALA A 289 11.68 -11.18 19.97
CA ALA A 289 11.91 -10.48 18.72
C ALA A 289 13.13 -11.01 17.95
N ALA A 290 14.12 -11.60 18.64
CA ALA A 290 15.28 -12.20 18.01
C ALA A 290 14.94 -13.47 17.19
N THR A 291 13.81 -14.11 17.48
CA THR A 291 13.36 -15.32 16.78
C THR A 291 12.45 -15.03 15.58
N ALA A 292 12.03 -13.77 15.40
CA ALA A 292 11.15 -13.39 14.32
C ALA A 292 11.91 -13.21 12.99
N PRO A 293 11.36 -13.68 11.86
CA PRO A 293 12.00 -13.55 10.55
C PRO A 293 11.86 -12.15 9.94
N ILE A 294 11.14 -11.25 10.62
CA ILE A 294 10.92 -9.86 10.20
C ILE A 294 11.31 -8.97 11.37
N SER A 295 12.17 -7.99 11.10
CA SER A 295 12.53 -6.94 12.04
C SER A 295 11.97 -5.60 11.57
N TYR A 296 11.40 -4.85 12.51
CA TYR A 296 11.00 -3.46 12.27
C TYR A 296 12.05 -2.53 12.85
N ALA A 297 12.26 -1.38 12.21
CA ALA A 297 13.07 -0.32 12.79
C ALA A 297 12.54 0.04 14.18
N GLN A 298 13.47 0.29 15.10
CA GLN A 298 13.12 0.81 16.43
C GLN A 298 12.43 2.17 16.26
N PRO A 299 11.35 2.45 16.99
CA PRO A 299 10.77 3.78 17.01
C PRO A 299 11.86 4.77 17.44
N VAL A 300 12.15 5.75 16.59
CA VAL A 300 13.07 6.82 16.98
C VAL A 300 12.35 7.64 18.04
N GLU A 301 12.89 7.68 19.26
CA GLU A 301 12.44 8.65 20.24
C GLU A 301 12.74 10.03 19.67
N ALA A 302 11.71 10.80 19.33
CA ALA A 302 11.88 12.21 19.04
C ALA A 302 12.45 12.86 20.32
N THR A 303 13.75 13.15 20.32
CA THR A 303 14.36 14.03 21.30
C THR A 303 13.77 15.41 21.10
N VAL A 304 13.00 15.85 22.10
CA VAL A 304 12.47 17.22 22.21
C VAL A 304 13.62 18.17 22.54
#